data_AF-A0A4X2LLT8-F1
#
_entry.id   AF-A0A4X2LLT8-F1
#
_cell.length_a   1.000
_cell.length_b   1.000
_cell.length_c   1.000
_cell.angle_alpha   90.00
_cell.angle_beta   90.00
_cell.angle_gamma   90.00
#
_symmetry.space_group_name_H-M   'P 1'
#
loop_
_entity.id
_entity.type
_entity.pdbx_description
1 polymer ?
#
loop_
_entity_poly.entity_id
_entity_poly.type
_entity_poly.pdbx_seq_one_letter_code
_entity_poly.pdbx_strand_id
1 'polypeptide(L)'
;MAPKRKVASVSTGTPKKEKREAEDDFRSALEALKAAPKETRKARVDSVCQLSSNPAVQVHEDYDCTLNQTNIGNNNNKFYLIQLVDDNGRYACWNRWGRVGETGQFKLSFFPSLDEAKRGFEKKFQEKTKNRWADRDNFVAHPGKYTLIEVQADDGEVGQEGVVKVDSVDGVQAGQWNVKPCTLDPPTQELVSLIFSHDMFNDAMKTMNLDVKKMPLGKLSKQQIAKGFEALEALEAVLQKSSEAKELEELSSRFYTIIPHNFGRTRPPPINSLEVLQAKKDMLLVLADIELAQALKAGQEEKEKKIKVEEVPHPLDRDYELLKCKLQTLAANTHEYKLIETYLKKTGWPHLHILHVWKINREGEGERFQAHDKLENRRLLWHGTNVAVVAAILKSGLRIMPHSGGRVGQGIYFASENSKSACYVGCTSQKMGLMFLSEVALGQEHHITQDDSGLRQPPPGYHSIVARGHTEPDPRQDVALELEGHKVMVPQGPPVPVPDFQKSTFSQSEYLIYKESQCRLRYLLLLHF
;
A
#
# COMPACT_ATOMS: atom_id res chain seq x y z
N MET A 1 45.67 -23.17 -55.77
CA MET A 1 45.77 -21.92 -54.99
C MET A 1 44.44 -21.66 -54.30
N ALA A 2 44.52 -21.06 -53.11
CA ALA A 2 43.46 -20.68 -52.16
C ALA A 2 42.96 -21.78 -51.19
N PRO A 3 42.77 -21.44 -49.89
CA PRO A 3 43.04 -22.35 -48.77
C PRO A 3 41.82 -22.71 -47.91
N LYS A 4 42.02 -23.74 -47.07
CA LYS A 4 41.15 -24.24 -46.01
C LYS A 4 40.55 -23.13 -45.13
N ARG A 5 39.24 -23.18 -44.87
CA ARG A 5 38.59 -22.43 -43.78
C ARG A 5 38.13 -23.39 -42.67
N LYS A 6 38.67 -23.17 -41.47
CA LYS A 6 38.39 -23.90 -40.22
C LYS A 6 36.95 -23.68 -39.78
N VAL A 7 36.32 -24.74 -39.30
CA VAL A 7 35.11 -24.71 -38.48
C VAL A 7 35.49 -24.13 -37.11
N ALA A 8 34.89 -23.00 -36.74
CA ALA A 8 34.99 -22.45 -35.39
C ALA A 8 33.83 -22.98 -34.55
N SER A 9 34.17 -23.73 -33.51
CA SER A 9 33.28 -24.15 -32.44
C SER A 9 32.75 -22.93 -31.68
N VAL A 10 31.45 -22.65 -31.81
CA VAL A 10 30.78 -21.69 -30.93
C VAL A 10 30.51 -22.40 -29.60
N SER A 11 31.18 -21.92 -28.56
CA SER A 11 31.00 -22.33 -27.17
C SER A 11 29.57 -22.07 -26.71
N THR A 12 28.92 -23.09 -26.19
CA THR A 12 27.64 -23.04 -25.47
C THR A 12 27.76 -22.19 -24.21
N GLY A 13 27.22 -20.97 -24.27
CA GLY A 13 26.93 -20.17 -23.08
C GLY A 13 25.56 -20.54 -22.52
N THR A 14 25.52 -21.23 -21.38
CA THR A 14 24.31 -21.54 -20.62
C THR A 14 23.57 -20.27 -20.15
N PRO A 15 22.23 -20.18 -20.28
CA PRO A 15 21.44 -19.09 -19.71
C PRO A 15 21.24 -19.36 -18.22
N LYS A 16 22.09 -18.75 -17.39
CA LYS A 16 22.01 -18.82 -15.91
C LYS A 16 21.64 -17.47 -15.26
N LYS A 17 21.19 -16.49 -16.06
CA LYS A 17 21.01 -15.09 -15.60
C LYS A 17 19.56 -14.71 -15.24
N GLU A 18 18.55 -15.24 -15.92
CA GLU A 18 17.16 -14.75 -15.75
C GLU A 18 16.43 -15.29 -14.51
N LYS A 19 16.78 -16.49 -14.03
CA LYS A 19 16.24 -17.01 -12.76
C LYS A 19 16.69 -16.19 -11.53
N ARG A 20 17.78 -15.43 -11.65
CA ARG A 20 18.31 -14.57 -10.57
C ARG A 20 17.56 -13.25 -10.45
N GLU A 21 17.09 -12.67 -11.54
CA GLU A 21 16.52 -11.30 -11.53
C GLU A 21 15.17 -11.22 -10.81
N ALA A 22 14.28 -12.22 -10.95
CA ALA A 22 13.00 -12.23 -10.25
C ALA A 22 13.10 -12.62 -8.75
N GLU A 23 14.09 -13.45 -8.38
CA GLU A 23 14.45 -13.69 -6.96
C GLU A 23 15.17 -12.48 -6.35
N ASP A 24 15.90 -11.69 -7.16
CA ASP A 24 16.60 -10.46 -6.76
C ASP A 24 15.63 -9.36 -6.37
N ASP A 25 14.52 -9.16 -7.09
CA ASP A 25 13.55 -8.09 -6.76
C ASP A 25 12.78 -8.38 -5.45
N PHE A 26 12.52 -9.66 -5.15
CA PHE A 26 11.95 -10.09 -3.87
C PHE A 26 12.88 -9.82 -2.69
N ARG A 27 14.14 -10.27 -2.81
CA ARG A 27 15.16 -9.96 -1.80
C ARG A 27 15.32 -8.46 -1.69
N SER A 28 15.37 -7.73 -2.78
CA SER A 28 15.57 -6.28 -2.79
C SER A 28 14.47 -5.51 -2.04
N ALA A 29 13.18 -5.81 -2.25
CA ALA A 29 12.11 -5.11 -1.53
C ALA A 29 12.02 -5.51 -0.05
N LEU A 30 12.14 -6.80 0.28
CA LEU A 30 12.15 -7.28 1.66
C LEU A 30 13.42 -6.83 2.41
N GLU A 31 14.58 -6.85 1.75
CA GLU A 31 15.85 -6.31 2.24
C GLU A 31 15.78 -4.80 2.38
N ALA A 32 15.12 -4.06 1.49
CA ALA A 32 14.91 -2.61 1.63
C ALA A 32 14.02 -2.29 2.84
N LEU A 33 12.96 -3.06 3.09
CA LEU A 33 12.14 -2.91 4.30
C LEU A 33 12.92 -3.30 5.57
N LYS A 34 13.79 -4.32 5.51
CA LYS A 34 14.64 -4.77 6.63
C LYS A 34 15.82 -3.83 6.91
N ALA A 35 16.42 -3.24 5.88
CA ALA A 35 17.54 -2.32 5.96
C ALA A 35 17.09 -0.90 6.33
N ALA A 36 15.78 -0.63 6.36
CA ALA A 36 15.26 0.63 6.83
C ALA A 36 15.72 0.90 8.27
N PRO A 37 16.27 2.10 8.56
CA PRO A 37 16.69 2.47 9.91
C PRO A 37 15.54 2.32 10.90
N LYS A 38 15.83 1.82 12.11
CA LYS A 38 14.89 1.89 13.23
C LYS A 38 14.80 3.36 13.66
N GLU A 39 13.74 4.04 13.26
CA GLU A 39 13.47 5.40 13.71
C GLU A 39 13.03 5.38 15.17
N THR A 40 13.86 5.95 16.06
CA THR A 40 13.55 6.12 17.47
C THR A 40 12.93 7.50 17.69
N ARG A 41 11.60 7.58 17.71
CA ARG A 41 10.87 8.78 18.16
C ARG A 41 10.26 8.51 19.54
N LYS A 42 10.14 9.56 20.38
CA LYS A 42 9.61 9.45 21.74
C LYS A 42 8.12 9.06 21.70
N ALA A 43 7.77 7.96 22.35
CA ALA A 43 6.38 7.55 22.48
C ALA A 43 5.56 8.57 23.30
N ARG A 44 4.32 8.83 22.87
CA ARG A 44 3.35 9.60 23.65
C ARG A 44 2.70 8.69 24.70
N VAL A 45 2.33 9.29 25.83
CA VAL A 45 1.56 8.61 26.87
C VAL A 45 0.21 8.18 26.27
N ASP A 46 -0.19 6.94 26.50
CA ASP A 46 -1.48 6.40 26.06
C ASP A 46 -2.63 7.33 26.45
N SER A 47 -3.49 7.69 25.50
CA SER A 47 -4.57 8.67 25.73
C SER A 47 -5.62 8.21 26.74
N VAL A 48 -5.65 6.92 27.06
CA VAL A 48 -6.51 6.34 28.11
C VAL A 48 -5.86 6.46 29.50
N CYS A 49 -4.56 6.77 29.57
CA CYS A 49 -3.88 7.00 30.83
C CYS A 49 -4.40 8.28 31.48
N GLN A 50 -4.74 8.21 32.76
CA GLN A 50 -5.26 9.34 33.53
C GLN A 50 -4.28 10.51 33.62
N LEU A 51 -2.98 10.25 33.42
CA LEU A 51 -1.92 11.27 33.43
C LEU A 51 -1.70 11.93 32.07
N SER A 52 -2.32 11.44 31.00
CA SER A 52 -2.08 11.90 29.62
C SER A 52 -2.53 13.34 29.33
N SER A 53 -3.41 13.89 30.16
CA SER A 53 -3.88 15.28 30.03
C SER A 53 -2.85 16.32 30.49
N ASN A 54 -1.84 15.91 31.26
CA ASN A 54 -0.78 16.80 31.72
C ASN A 54 0.37 16.78 30.69
N PRO A 55 0.64 17.90 29.98
CA PRO A 55 1.67 17.94 28.95
C PRO A 55 3.11 17.77 29.49
N ALA A 56 3.32 17.92 30.80
CA ALA A 56 4.62 17.65 31.42
C ALA A 56 4.91 16.14 31.58
N VAL A 57 3.89 15.29 31.47
CA VAL A 57 4.02 13.84 31.63
C VAL A 57 4.47 13.22 30.33
N GLN A 58 5.53 12.43 30.38
CA GLN A 58 6.11 11.78 29.21
C GLN A 58 6.37 10.29 29.45
N VAL A 59 6.47 9.53 28.35
CA VAL A 59 7.08 8.20 28.42
C VAL A 59 8.57 8.38 28.68
N HIS A 60 9.10 7.59 29.61
CA HIS A 60 10.51 7.61 29.95
C HIS A 60 11.33 6.83 28.93
N GLU A 61 12.29 7.51 28.28
CA GLU A 61 13.21 6.93 27.30
C GLU A 61 12.47 6.07 26.26
N ASP A 62 12.85 4.80 26.14
CA ASP A 62 12.29 3.83 25.20
C ASP A 62 11.37 2.81 25.89
N TYR A 63 11.04 2.99 27.18
CA TYR A 63 10.22 2.07 27.98
C TYR A 63 8.73 2.16 27.59
N ASP A 64 8.43 1.82 26.34
CA ASP A 64 7.12 1.68 25.71
C ASP A 64 7.10 0.42 24.86
N CYS A 65 6.09 -0.43 25.04
CA CYS A 65 5.87 -1.53 24.11
C CYS A 65 4.41 -1.91 23.96
N THR A 66 4.04 -2.25 22.72
CA THR A 66 2.77 -2.86 22.38
C THR A 66 3.01 -4.32 22.02
N LEU A 67 2.27 -5.22 22.67
CA LEU A 67 2.34 -6.65 22.48
C LEU A 67 1.01 -7.18 21.94
N ASN A 68 1.05 -8.21 21.11
CA ASN A 68 -0.15 -8.85 20.56
C ASN A 68 -0.07 -10.38 20.69
N GLN A 69 -1.23 -11.02 20.76
CA GLN A 69 -1.37 -12.47 20.79
C GLN A 69 -2.69 -12.89 20.15
N THR A 70 -2.61 -13.71 19.11
CA THR A 70 -3.76 -14.36 18.51
C THR A 70 -3.61 -15.88 18.60
N ASN A 71 -4.69 -16.57 18.96
CA ASN A 71 -4.84 -18.01 18.89
C ASN A 71 -6.29 -18.31 18.48
N ILE A 72 -6.44 -18.77 17.23
CA ILE A 72 -7.74 -19.01 16.61
C ILE A 72 -8.50 -20.11 17.36
N GLY A 73 -7.84 -21.22 17.73
CA GLY A 73 -8.43 -22.35 18.44
C GLY A 73 -9.16 -21.96 19.72
N ASN A 74 -8.54 -21.07 20.50
CA ASN A 74 -9.08 -20.58 21.77
C ASN A 74 -9.87 -19.26 21.65
N ASN A 75 -10.12 -18.77 20.43
CA ASN A 75 -10.71 -17.44 20.16
C ASN A 75 -10.02 -16.31 20.95
N ASN A 76 -8.70 -16.41 21.10
CA ASN A 76 -7.91 -15.36 21.71
C ASN A 76 -7.42 -14.40 20.62
N ASN A 77 -7.68 -13.12 20.81
CA ASN A 77 -7.11 -12.03 20.01
C ASN A 77 -6.90 -10.83 20.93
N LYS A 78 -5.71 -10.72 21.52
CA LYS A 78 -5.46 -9.90 22.71
C LYS A 78 -4.25 -9.00 22.53
N PHE A 79 -4.37 -7.76 22.97
CA PHE A 79 -3.24 -6.83 23.07
C PHE A 79 -2.79 -6.64 24.52
N TYR A 80 -1.56 -6.16 24.70
CA TYR A 80 -1.02 -5.67 25.96
C TYR A 80 -0.08 -4.49 25.69
N LEU A 81 -0.36 -3.33 26.27
CA LEU A 81 0.48 -2.12 26.24
C LEU A 81 1.17 -1.97 27.59
N ILE A 82 2.45 -1.64 27.59
CA ILE A 82 3.25 -1.33 28.77
C ILE A 82 3.99 -0.01 28.51
N GLN A 83 3.83 0.96 29.40
CA GLN A 83 4.56 2.24 29.36
C GLN A 83 5.13 2.57 30.73
N LEU A 84 6.39 3.00 30.79
CA LEU A 84 6.94 3.70 31.95
C LEU A 84 6.72 5.19 31.76
N VAL A 85 5.95 5.78 32.66
CA VAL A 85 5.53 7.18 32.64
C VAL A 85 6.30 7.95 33.71
N ASP A 86 6.83 9.11 33.33
CA ASP A 86 7.53 10.06 34.20
C ASP A 86 6.70 11.35 34.32
N ASP A 87 6.23 11.63 35.53
CA ASP A 87 5.55 12.86 35.92
C ASP A 87 6.46 13.66 36.87
N ASN A 88 7.46 14.34 36.30
CA ASN A 88 8.41 15.19 37.01
C ASN A 88 9.09 14.48 38.21
N GLY A 89 9.60 13.27 37.98
CA GLY A 89 10.25 12.46 39.01
C GLY A 89 9.31 11.56 39.80
N ARG A 90 8.01 11.58 39.51
CA ARG A 90 7.06 10.55 39.96
C ARG A 90 6.89 9.50 38.87
N TYR A 91 7.40 8.31 39.12
CA TYR A 91 7.45 7.24 38.13
C TYR A 91 6.29 6.26 38.30
N ALA A 92 5.65 5.88 37.19
CA ALA A 92 4.59 4.88 37.18
C ALA A 92 4.67 3.95 35.96
N CYS A 93 4.34 2.68 36.14
CA CYS A 93 4.08 1.78 35.01
C CYS A 93 2.59 1.77 34.68
N TRP A 94 2.27 2.22 33.47
CA TRP A 94 0.96 2.10 32.86
C TRP A 94 0.85 0.80 32.07
N ASN A 95 -0.14 -0.01 32.39
CA ASN A 95 -0.43 -1.25 31.68
C ASN A 95 -1.86 -1.21 31.16
N ARG A 96 -2.10 -1.54 29.88
CA ARG A 96 -3.45 -1.67 29.31
C ARG A 96 -3.56 -2.93 28.49
N TRP A 97 -4.60 -3.72 28.69
CA TRP A 97 -4.77 -5.00 28.01
C TRP A 97 -6.23 -5.31 27.74
N GLY A 98 -6.49 -6.10 26.70
CA GLY A 98 -7.85 -6.45 26.35
C GLY A 98 -7.92 -7.17 25.03
N ARG A 99 -9.13 -7.28 24.51
CA ARG A 99 -9.38 -7.79 23.16
C ARG A 99 -9.01 -6.72 22.13
N VAL A 100 -8.36 -7.12 21.04
CA VAL A 100 -8.02 -6.21 19.92
C VAL A 100 -9.31 -5.57 19.38
N GLY A 101 -9.29 -4.26 19.14
CA GLY A 101 -10.45 -3.44 18.79
C GLY A 101 -11.20 -2.81 19.98
N GLU A 102 -11.01 -3.33 21.20
CA GLU A 102 -11.66 -2.80 22.42
C GLU A 102 -10.69 -1.93 23.25
N THR A 103 -11.23 -1.07 24.12
CA THR A 103 -10.41 -0.22 25.00
C THR A 103 -9.58 -1.04 25.99
N GLY A 104 -10.15 -2.14 26.49
CA GLY A 104 -9.51 -3.03 27.46
C GLY A 104 -9.57 -2.54 28.91
N GLN A 105 -8.97 -3.33 29.79
CA GLN A 105 -8.69 -2.99 31.19
C GLN A 105 -7.32 -2.33 31.31
N PHE A 106 -7.10 -1.59 32.39
CA PHE A 106 -5.82 -0.94 32.62
C PHE A 106 -5.43 -0.95 34.11
N LYS A 107 -4.15 -0.70 34.36
CA LYS A 107 -3.59 -0.52 35.70
C LYS A 107 -2.43 0.46 35.64
N LEU A 108 -2.51 1.52 36.43
CA LEU A 108 -1.41 2.42 36.73
C LEU A 108 -0.78 2.00 38.06
N SER A 109 0.54 1.85 38.12
CA SER A 109 1.26 1.45 39.33
C SER A 109 2.42 2.39 39.58
N PHE A 110 2.38 3.14 40.68
CA PHE A 110 3.43 4.07 41.08
C PHE A 110 4.60 3.34 41.75
N PHE A 111 5.80 3.86 41.57
CA PHE A 111 7.02 3.32 42.13
C PHE A 111 7.79 4.42 42.88
N PRO A 112 8.55 4.07 43.94
CA PRO A 112 9.26 5.04 44.76
C PRO A 112 10.51 5.61 44.08
N SER A 113 11.04 4.94 43.04
CA SER A 113 12.18 5.43 42.26
C SER A 113 12.12 4.95 40.81
N LEU A 114 12.91 5.60 39.94
CA LEU A 114 13.04 5.22 38.54
C LEU A 114 13.51 3.78 38.38
N ASP A 115 14.49 3.35 39.17
CA ASP A 115 15.06 2.00 39.08
C ASP A 115 14.01 0.93 39.43
N GLU A 116 13.14 1.20 40.41
CA GLU A 116 12.05 0.29 40.73
C GLU A 116 11.02 0.24 39.60
N ALA A 117 10.70 1.38 38.98
CA ALA A 117 9.79 1.48 37.85
C ALA A 117 10.34 0.71 36.63
N LYS A 118 11.62 0.89 36.30
CA LYS A 118 12.32 0.14 35.23
C LYS A 118 12.24 -1.36 35.49
N ARG A 119 12.57 -1.83 36.71
CA ARG A 119 12.40 -3.24 37.10
C ARG A 119 10.96 -3.73 36.99
N GLY A 120 9.98 -2.89 37.36
CA GLY A 120 8.56 -3.18 37.26
C GLY A 120 8.11 -3.39 35.82
N PHE A 121 8.54 -2.51 34.92
CA PHE A 121 8.32 -2.63 33.47
C PHE A 121 8.95 -3.91 32.91
N GLU A 122 10.24 -4.12 33.16
CA GLU A 122 11.00 -5.24 32.59
C GLU A 122 10.47 -6.59 33.08
N LYS A 123 10.11 -6.68 34.35
CA LYS A 123 9.45 -7.86 34.93
C LYS A 123 8.12 -8.15 34.22
N LYS A 124 7.32 -7.12 33.96
CA LYS A 124 6.04 -7.29 33.27
C LYS A 124 6.25 -7.73 31.82
N PHE A 125 7.18 -7.11 31.11
CA PHE A 125 7.56 -7.50 29.76
C PHE A 125 7.96 -8.97 29.71
N GLN A 126 8.91 -9.39 30.57
CA GLN A 126 9.39 -10.77 30.62
C GLN A 126 8.27 -11.77 31.00
N GLU A 127 7.36 -11.42 31.91
CA GLU A 127 6.21 -12.27 32.25
C GLU A 127 5.31 -12.55 31.02
N LYS A 128 5.07 -11.52 30.20
CA LYS A 128 4.18 -11.58 29.04
C LYS A 128 4.83 -12.18 27.79
N THR A 129 6.13 -12.01 27.61
CA THR A 129 6.84 -12.39 26.38
C THR A 129 7.84 -13.53 26.57
N LYS A 130 8.28 -13.82 27.81
CA LYS A 130 9.47 -14.64 28.14
C LYS A 130 10.81 -14.10 27.63
N ASN A 131 10.85 -12.88 27.07
CA ASN A 131 12.06 -12.22 26.59
C ASN A 131 12.57 -11.19 27.61
N ARG A 132 13.85 -10.85 27.56
CA ARG A 132 14.42 -9.75 28.35
C ARG A 132 14.26 -8.45 27.60
N TRP A 133 13.87 -7.37 28.29
CA TRP A 133 13.71 -6.05 27.66
C TRP A 133 15.00 -5.54 27.01
N ALA A 134 16.13 -5.73 27.68
CA ALA A 134 17.45 -5.34 27.18
C ALA A 134 17.87 -6.08 25.89
N ASP A 135 17.26 -7.24 25.60
CA ASP A 135 17.56 -8.09 24.43
C ASP A 135 16.37 -8.15 23.45
N ARG A 136 15.51 -7.13 23.48
CA ARG A 136 14.28 -7.07 22.67
C ARG A 136 14.53 -7.04 21.16
N ASP A 137 15.73 -6.65 20.72
CA ASP A 137 16.10 -6.69 19.30
C ASP A 137 16.28 -8.13 18.78
N ASN A 138 16.58 -9.09 19.67
CA ASN A 138 16.66 -10.51 19.37
C ASN A 138 15.41 -11.27 19.83
N PHE A 139 14.24 -10.64 19.72
CA PHE A 139 12.97 -11.19 20.23
C PHE A 139 12.66 -12.58 19.66
N VAL A 140 12.35 -13.53 20.53
CA VAL A 140 11.89 -14.87 20.16
C VAL A 140 10.44 -15.06 20.56
N ALA A 141 9.58 -15.36 19.58
CA ALA A 141 8.18 -15.69 19.85
C ALA A 141 8.07 -17.05 20.57
N HIS A 142 7.27 -17.11 21.63
CA HIS A 142 7.04 -18.34 22.40
C HIS A 142 5.57 -18.78 22.33
N PRO A 143 5.29 -20.09 22.23
CA PRO A 143 3.93 -20.61 22.25
C PRO A 143 3.14 -20.11 23.47
N GLY A 144 1.93 -19.61 23.23
CA GLY A 144 1.03 -19.12 24.27
C GLY A 144 1.50 -17.83 24.96
N LYS A 145 2.51 -17.13 24.42
CA LYS A 145 2.96 -15.82 24.91
C LYS A 145 2.68 -14.70 23.89
N TYR A 146 2.80 -13.46 24.35
CA TYR A 146 2.63 -12.30 23.49
C TYR A 146 3.87 -12.06 22.65
N THR A 147 3.68 -11.52 21.44
CA THR A 147 4.74 -11.08 20.53
C THR A 147 4.83 -9.57 20.54
N LEU A 148 6.05 -9.02 20.49
CA LEU A 148 6.29 -7.60 20.38
C LEU A 148 5.89 -7.08 18.99
N ILE A 149 5.11 -6.01 18.96
CA ILE A 149 4.74 -5.28 17.74
C ILE A 149 5.59 -4.03 17.70
N GLU A 150 6.32 -3.87 16.61
CA GLU A 150 7.11 -2.66 16.38
C GLU A 150 6.20 -1.54 15.90
N VAL A 151 6.13 -0.52 16.73
CA VAL A 151 5.24 0.62 16.60
C VAL A 151 6.14 1.86 16.44
N GLN A 152 6.17 2.50 15.27
CA GLN A 152 6.80 3.82 15.08
C GLN A 152 6.03 4.88 15.92
N ALA A 153 6.72 5.89 16.46
CA ALA A 153 6.07 6.87 17.33
C ALA A 153 5.36 7.97 16.54
N ASP A 154 4.29 8.49 17.14
CA ASP A 154 3.31 9.42 16.57
C ASP A 154 3.85 10.86 16.40
N ASP A 155 3.75 11.40 15.18
CA ASP A 155 4.01 12.80 14.84
C ASP A 155 2.83 13.73 15.11
N GLY A 156 1.86 13.28 15.92
CA GLY A 156 0.51 13.80 16.03
C GLY A 156 0.28 15.23 15.54
N GLU A 157 -0.22 15.30 14.32
CA GLU A 157 -1.28 16.22 13.92
C GLU A 157 -2.55 15.41 13.65
N VAL A 158 -3.17 14.91 14.72
CA VAL A 158 -4.59 14.59 14.66
C VAL A 158 -5.32 15.92 14.82
N GLY A 159 -5.65 16.56 13.69
CA GLY A 159 -6.72 17.56 13.63
C GLY A 159 -6.37 19.00 14.03
N GLN A 160 -5.24 19.55 13.59
CA GLN A 160 -5.26 20.96 13.17
C GLN A 160 -5.34 20.98 11.64
N GLU A 161 -6.55 20.83 11.12
CA GLU A 161 -6.90 21.65 9.96
C GLU A 161 -6.44 23.06 10.31
N GLY A 162 -5.69 23.69 9.40
CA GLY A 162 -5.41 25.11 9.46
C GLY A 162 -6.72 25.88 9.38
N VAL A 163 -7.48 25.91 10.47
CA VAL A 163 -8.45 26.95 10.75
C VAL A 163 -7.58 28.15 11.05
N VAL A 164 -7.19 28.84 10.00
CA VAL A 164 -6.80 30.25 10.07
C VAL A 164 -8.03 30.96 10.63
N LYS A 165 -8.13 31.02 11.96
CA LYS A 165 -9.02 31.95 12.63
C LYS A 165 -8.45 33.33 12.34
N VAL A 166 -9.04 33.99 11.35
CA VAL A 166 -8.90 35.42 11.17
C VAL A 166 -9.52 36.09 12.40
N ASP A 167 -8.77 37.05 12.91
CA ASP A 167 -9.13 38.10 13.87
C ASP A 167 -9.00 37.86 15.39
N SER A 168 -7.89 38.43 15.87
CA SER A 168 -7.79 39.48 16.90
C SER A 168 -7.55 39.11 18.37
N VAL A 169 -6.47 39.74 18.86
CA VAL A 169 -6.09 40.14 20.24
C VAL A 169 -5.19 39.19 21.06
N ASP A 170 -3.94 39.65 21.14
CA ASP A 170 -2.92 39.57 22.20
C ASP A 170 -2.42 38.23 22.77
N GLY A 171 -1.16 37.93 22.40
CA GLY A 171 -0.14 37.61 23.40
C GLY A 171 0.32 36.16 23.49
N VAL A 172 1.08 35.70 22.49
CA VAL A 172 2.32 34.89 22.53
C VAL A 172 2.45 34.18 21.17
N GLN A 173 3.34 34.69 20.29
CA GLN A 173 3.54 34.16 18.94
C GLN A 173 4.36 32.85 18.98
N ALA A 174 3.68 31.73 18.76
CA ALA A 174 4.29 30.61 18.05
C ALA A 174 4.77 31.12 16.68
N GLY A 175 5.96 30.71 16.22
CA GLY A 175 6.61 31.25 15.03
C GLY A 175 5.64 31.41 13.86
N GLN A 176 5.38 32.67 13.47
CA GLN A 176 4.42 33.02 12.44
C GLN A 176 5.14 32.93 11.09
N TRP A 177 5.04 31.79 10.43
CA TRP A 177 5.58 31.60 9.08
C TRP A 177 4.64 32.29 8.08
N ASN A 178 5.19 33.05 7.13
CA ASN A 178 4.37 33.61 6.04
C ASN A 178 4.10 32.51 5.00
N VAL A 179 2.89 31.94 5.02
CA VAL A 179 2.49 30.88 4.08
C VAL A 179 2.03 31.49 2.77
N LYS A 180 2.61 31.05 1.65
CA LYS A 180 2.20 31.50 0.31
C LYS A 180 0.82 30.96 -0.07
N PRO A 181 0.05 31.67 -0.91
CA PRO A 181 -1.16 31.12 -1.50
C PRO A 181 -0.87 29.83 -2.28
N CYS A 182 -1.82 28.89 -2.26
CA CYS A 182 -1.73 27.65 -3.02
C CYS A 182 -1.64 27.93 -4.52
N THR A 183 -0.73 27.24 -5.21
CA THR A 183 -0.53 27.40 -6.65
C THR A 183 -1.34 26.42 -7.49
N LEU A 184 -1.87 25.36 -6.86
CA LEU A 184 -2.65 24.32 -7.52
C LEU A 184 -4.06 24.79 -7.89
N ASP A 185 -4.61 24.27 -8.99
CA ASP A 185 -6.00 24.49 -9.34
C ASP A 185 -6.96 23.72 -8.40
N PRO A 186 -8.21 24.16 -8.21
CA PRO A 186 -9.10 23.58 -7.21
C PRO A 186 -9.30 22.06 -7.29
N PRO A 187 -9.50 21.44 -8.47
CA PRO A 187 -9.54 19.99 -8.57
C PRO A 187 -8.26 19.31 -8.05
N THR A 188 -7.09 19.86 -8.38
CA THR A 188 -5.82 19.29 -7.92
C THR A 188 -5.64 19.47 -6.41
N GLN A 189 -6.13 20.57 -5.83
CA GLN A 189 -6.18 20.74 -4.37
C GLN A 189 -7.04 19.67 -3.70
N GLU A 190 -8.22 19.37 -4.26
CA GLU A 190 -9.11 18.30 -3.77
C GLU A 190 -8.41 16.93 -3.84
N LEU A 191 -7.77 16.61 -4.96
CA LEU A 191 -7.04 15.35 -5.13
C LEU A 191 -5.91 15.20 -4.11
N VAL A 192 -5.06 16.22 -3.95
CA VAL A 192 -3.91 16.18 -3.04
C VAL A 192 -4.39 16.05 -1.60
N SER A 193 -5.43 16.82 -1.23
CA SER A 193 -6.05 16.72 0.09
C SER A 193 -6.60 15.31 0.35
N LEU A 194 -7.22 14.70 -0.67
CA LEU A 194 -7.77 13.36 -0.57
C LEU A 194 -6.69 12.29 -0.37
N ILE A 195 -5.66 12.27 -1.22
CA ILE A 195 -4.66 11.19 -1.24
C ILE A 195 -3.63 11.26 -0.11
N PHE A 196 -3.56 12.40 0.61
CA PHE A 196 -2.76 12.58 1.83
C PHE A 196 -3.62 12.68 3.10
N SER A 197 -4.94 12.42 3.02
CA SER A 197 -5.83 12.48 4.17
C SER A 197 -5.59 11.35 5.17
N HIS A 198 -5.33 11.72 6.42
CA HIS A 198 -5.24 10.78 7.55
C HIS A 198 -6.56 10.02 7.75
N ASP A 199 -7.70 10.69 7.63
CA ASP A 199 -9.00 10.03 7.81
C ASP A 199 -9.26 9.00 6.70
N MET A 200 -8.87 9.32 5.46
CA MET A 200 -8.95 8.38 4.35
C MET A 200 -8.09 7.14 4.60
N PHE A 201 -6.84 7.29 5.04
CA PHE A 201 -6.00 6.13 5.35
C PHE A 201 -6.53 5.32 6.54
N ASN A 202 -7.06 5.99 7.57
CA ASN A 202 -7.70 5.33 8.72
C ASN A 202 -8.91 4.50 8.27
N ASP A 203 -9.75 5.06 7.40
CA ASP A 203 -10.92 4.36 6.89
C ASP A 203 -10.54 3.18 5.97
N ALA A 204 -9.52 3.35 5.11
CA ALA A 204 -8.97 2.26 4.32
C ALA A 204 -8.48 1.10 5.21
N MET A 205 -7.73 1.39 6.28
CA MET A 205 -7.29 0.36 7.23
C MET A 205 -8.46 -0.31 7.97
N LYS A 206 -9.49 0.44 8.36
CA LYS A 206 -10.69 -0.12 9.00
C LYS A 206 -11.43 -1.11 8.09
N THR A 207 -11.59 -0.78 6.81
CA THR A 207 -12.25 -1.68 5.83
C THR A 207 -11.51 -3.01 5.66
N MET A 208 -10.20 -3.02 5.93
CA MET A 208 -9.36 -4.22 5.96
C MET A 208 -9.41 -4.99 7.29
N ASN A 209 -10.27 -4.58 8.22
CA ASN A 209 -10.40 -5.10 9.59
C ASN A 209 -9.13 -4.95 10.43
N LEU A 210 -8.37 -3.88 10.22
CA LEU A 210 -7.19 -3.58 11.02
C LEU A 210 -7.55 -2.72 12.24
N ASP A 211 -6.86 -2.96 13.36
CA ASP A 211 -7.06 -2.16 14.57
C ASP A 211 -6.28 -0.84 14.49
N VAL A 212 -6.91 0.17 13.89
CA VAL A 212 -6.33 1.52 13.73
C VAL A 212 -6.07 2.25 15.05
N LYS A 213 -6.65 1.83 16.18
CA LYS A 213 -6.37 2.45 17.49
C LYS A 213 -5.05 1.94 18.07
N LYS A 214 -4.70 0.70 17.75
CA LYS A 214 -3.47 0.04 18.18
C LYS A 214 -2.35 0.15 17.15
N MET A 215 -2.74 0.31 15.90
CA MET A 215 -1.90 0.64 14.76
C MET A 215 -2.38 1.94 14.13
N PRO A 216 -2.33 3.08 14.85
CA PRO A 216 -2.61 4.35 14.20
C PRO A 216 -1.60 4.59 13.09
N LEU A 217 -1.99 5.42 12.12
CA LEU A 217 -1.17 5.75 10.95
C LEU A 217 0.22 6.21 11.37
N GLY A 218 1.24 5.79 10.62
CA GLY A 218 2.64 6.07 10.93
C GLY A 218 3.22 5.22 12.06
N LYS A 219 2.53 4.14 12.50
CA LYS A 219 3.07 3.24 13.52
C LYS A 219 3.49 1.86 13.02
N LEU A 220 3.04 1.37 11.87
CA LEU A 220 3.50 0.05 11.41
C LEU A 220 4.89 0.18 10.78
N SER A 221 5.93 -0.35 11.46
CA SER A 221 7.27 -0.28 10.89
C SER A 221 7.35 -1.09 9.59
N LYS A 222 8.21 -0.66 8.66
CA LYS A 222 8.59 -1.44 7.47
C LYS A 222 8.95 -2.88 7.82
N GLN A 223 9.62 -3.07 8.97
CA GLN A 223 9.99 -4.38 9.51
C GLN A 223 8.78 -5.21 9.94
N GLN A 224 7.74 -4.59 10.50
CA GLN A 224 6.50 -5.28 10.87
C GLN A 224 5.71 -5.73 9.62
N ILE A 225 5.65 -4.91 8.58
CA ILE A 225 5.06 -5.28 7.27
C ILE A 225 5.82 -6.46 6.66
N ALA A 226 7.16 -6.39 6.67
CA ALA A 226 8.02 -7.47 6.20
C ALA A 226 7.76 -8.80 6.93
N LYS A 227 7.67 -8.78 8.27
CA LYS A 227 7.29 -9.98 9.07
C LYS A 227 5.89 -10.49 8.69
N GLY A 228 4.99 -9.60 8.33
CA GLY A 228 3.65 -9.94 7.83
C GLY A 228 3.71 -10.76 6.53
N PHE A 229 4.53 -10.32 5.56
CA PHE A 229 4.74 -11.04 4.31
C PHE A 229 5.35 -12.42 4.53
N GLU A 230 6.40 -12.52 5.35
CA GLU A 230 7.03 -13.81 5.70
C GLU A 230 6.02 -14.81 6.30
N ALA A 231 5.08 -14.32 7.11
CA ALA A 231 4.02 -15.16 7.67
C ALA A 231 3.02 -15.65 6.60
N LEU A 232 2.71 -14.83 5.60
CA LEU A 232 1.87 -15.21 4.47
C LEU A 232 2.60 -16.17 3.51
N GLU A 233 3.90 -16.04 3.31
CA GLU A 233 4.70 -17.00 2.53
C GLU A 233 4.71 -18.38 3.17
N ALA A 234 4.85 -18.44 4.49
CA ALA A 234 4.76 -19.70 5.23
C ALA A 234 3.37 -20.35 5.05
N LEU A 235 2.29 -19.56 5.05
CA LEU A 235 0.93 -20.04 4.76
C LEU A 235 0.81 -20.57 3.33
N GLU A 236 1.35 -19.84 2.35
CA GLU A 236 1.32 -20.24 0.94
C GLU A 236 2.01 -21.58 0.71
N ALA A 237 3.19 -21.77 1.31
CA ALA A 237 3.97 -23.00 1.17
C ALA A 237 3.22 -24.23 1.71
N VAL A 238 2.42 -24.06 2.76
CA VAL A 238 1.57 -25.12 3.33
C VAL A 238 0.34 -25.37 2.47
N LEU A 239 -0.34 -24.33 2.00
CA LEU A 239 -1.51 -24.44 1.12
C LEU A 239 -1.21 -25.23 -0.17
N GLN A 240 0.01 -25.14 -0.70
CA GLN A 240 0.41 -25.84 -1.93
C GLN A 240 0.69 -27.35 -1.74
N LYS A 241 0.91 -27.85 -0.52
CA LYS A 241 1.46 -29.19 -0.27
C LYS A 241 0.45 -30.24 0.22
N SER A 242 -0.85 -29.95 0.15
CA SER A 242 -1.91 -30.65 0.90
C SER A 242 -1.80 -30.35 2.40
N SER A 243 -2.63 -29.40 2.83
CA SER A 243 -2.51 -28.73 4.12
C SER A 243 -3.38 -29.36 5.21
N GLU A 244 -2.82 -29.63 6.38
CA GLU A 244 -3.62 -29.95 7.57
C GLU A 244 -4.31 -28.69 8.11
N ALA A 245 -5.60 -28.78 8.41
CA ALA A 245 -6.39 -27.64 8.89
C ALA A 245 -5.81 -26.99 10.17
N LYS A 246 -5.17 -27.79 11.02
CA LYS A 246 -4.53 -27.33 12.26
C LYS A 246 -3.29 -26.48 11.99
N GLU A 247 -2.45 -26.88 11.03
CA GLU A 247 -1.24 -26.13 10.68
C GLU A 247 -1.61 -24.77 10.06
N LEU A 248 -2.61 -24.73 9.18
CA LEU A 248 -3.15 -23.48 8.64
C LEU A 248 -3.70 -22.56 9.74
N GLU A 249 -4.37 -23.12 10.74
CA GLU A 249 -4.89 -22.36 11.87
C GLU A 249 -3.78 -21.75 12.74
N GLU A 250 -2.70 -22.50 12.97
CA GLU A 250 -1.53 -22.04 13.72
C GLU A 250 -0.78 -20.92 12.97
N LEU A 251 -0.55 -21.09 11.67
CA LEU A 251 0.08 -20.07 10.84
C LEU A 251 -0.80 -18.83 10.66
N SER A 252 -2.11 -19.00 10.54
CA SER A 252 -3.07 -17.89 10.52
C SER A 252 -3.05 -17.12 11.84
N SER A 253 -2.96 -17.84 12.97
CA SER A 253 -2.81 -17.22 14.29
C SER A 253 -1.50 -16.42 14.39
N ARG A 254 -0.41 -16.93 13.82
CA ARG A 254 0.87 -16.20 13.74
C ARG A 254 0.74 -14.92 12.91
N PHE A 255 0.11 -14.99 11.74
CA PHE A 255 -0.14 -13.80 10.91
C PHE A 255 -0.95 -12.74 11.66
N TYR A 256 -2.09 -13.09 12.29
CA TYR A 256 -2.89 -12.13 13.06
C TYR A 256 -2.22 -11.64 14.34
N THR A 257 -1.26 -12.40 14.87
CA THR A 257 -0.40 -11.95 15.96
C THR A 257 0.55 -10.85 15.47
N ILE A 258 1.16 -11.02 14.29
CA ILE A 258 2.08 -10.05 13.69
C ILE A 258 1.32 -8.82 13.18
N ILE A 259 0.16 -9.00 12.57
CA ILE A 259 -0.66 -7.94 12.00
C ILE A 259 -1.98 -7.89 12.78
N PRO A 260 -2.10 -7.04 13.82
CA PRO A 260 -3.31 -6.93 14.64
C PRO A 260 -4.59 -6.66 13.84
N HIS A 261 -5.51 -7.63 13.83
CA HIS A 261 -6.83 -7.47 13.22
C HIS A 261 -7.92 -7.33 14.28
N ASN A 262 -8.91 -6.50 13.98
CA ASN A 262 -10.13 -6.39 14.77
C ASN A 262 -11.23 -7.28 14.19
N PHE A 263 -11.52 -8.39 14.86
CA PHE A 263 -12.61 -9.32 14.51
C PHE A 263 -13.86 -9.15 15.39
N GLY A 264 -13.97 -8.05 16.14
CA GLY A 264 -14.98 -7.91 17.19
C GLY A 264 -14.92 -9.12 18.13
N ARG A 265 -16.06 -9.67 18.56
CA ARG A 265 -16.12 -10.87 19.41
C ARG A 265 -16.11 -12.21 18.65
N THR A 266 -16.02 -12.16 17.32
CA THR A 266 -16.00 -13.38 16.49
C THR A 266 -14.64 -14.05 16.52
N ARG A 267 -14.62 -15.37 16.28
CA ARG A 267 -13.38 -16.13 16.14
C ARG A 267 -12.65 -15.64 14.89
N PRO A 268 -11.34 -15.32 14.97
CA PRO A 268 -10.58 -14.94 13.77
C PRO A 268 -10.64 -16.06 12.71
N PRO A 269 -10.91 -15.75 11.43
CA PRO A 269 -11.06 -16.76 10.39
C PRO A 269 -9.70 -17.32 9.94
N PRO A 270 -9.56 -18.64 9.74
CA PRO A 270 -8.33 -19.21 9.19
C PRO A 270 -8.11 -18.76 7.74
N ILE A 271 -6.86 -18.54 7.37
CA ILE A 271 -6.41 -18.30 6.00
C ILE A 271 -6.18 -19.67 5.36
N ASN A 272 -7.20 -20.19 4.69
CA ASN A 272 -7.26 -21.59 4.24
C ASN A 272 -7.53 -21.75 2.73
N SER A 273 -7.48 -20.66 1.97
CA SER A 273 -7.58 -20.69 0.51
C SER A 273 -6.60 -19.70 -0.10
N LEU A 274 -6.24 -19.92 -1.37
CA LEU A 274 -5.40 -18.99 -2.14
C LEU A 274 -6.05 -17.61 -2.28
N GLU A 275 -7.38 -17.56 -2.37
CA GLU A 275 -8.14 -16.31 -2.43
C GLU A 275 -8.00 -15.49 -1.14
N VAL A 276 -8.22 -16.10 0.03
CA VAL A 276 -8.06 -15.39 1.32
C VAL A 276 -6.60 -14.98 1.54
N LEU A 277 -5.66 -15.85 1.17
CA LEU A 277 -4.23 -15.53 1.23
C LEU A 277 -3.89 -14.31 0.37
N GLN A 278 -4.34 -14.28 -0.88
CA GLN A 278 -4.10 -13.17 -1.80
C GLN A 278 -4.70 -11.88 -1.26
N ALA A 279 -5.94 -11.90 -0.76
CA ALA A 279 -6.55 -10.72 -0.15
C ALA A 279 -5.73 -10.17 1.04
N LYS A 280 -5.05 -11.04 1.81
CA LYS A 280 -4.15 -10.60 2.88
C LYS A 280 -2.81 -10.07 2.37
N LYS A 281 -2.29 -10.59 1.26
CA LYS A 281 -1.12 -10.02 0.58
C LYS A 281 -1.44 -8.62 0.05
N ASP A 282 -2.57 -8.46 -0.64
CA ASP A 282 -3.04 -7.17 -1.15
C ASP A 282 -3.21 -6.14 -0.03
N MET A 283 -3.77 -6.57 1.12
CA MET A 283 -3.86 -5.74 2.32
C MET A 283 -2.49 -5.24 2.80
N LEU A 284 -1.48 -6.10 2.88
CA LEU A 284 -0.13 -5.68 3.28
C LEU A 284 0.52 -4.74 2.27
N LEU A 285 0.22 -4.90 0.98
CA LEU A 285 0.69 -3.98 -0.06
C LEU A 285 0.09 -2.59 0.12
N VAL A 286 -1.21 -2.48 0.41
CA VAL A 286 -1.83 -1.19 0.73
C VAL A 286 -1.19 -0.58 1.98
N LEU A 287 -0.89 -1.36 3.01
CA LEU A 287 -0.21 -0.85 4.21
C LEU A 287 1.21 -0.32 3.92
N ALA A 288 1.96 -1.00 3.05
CA ALA A 288 3.28 -0.53 2.63
C ALA A 288 3.20 0.81 1.89
N ASP A 289 2.15 1.00 1.09
CA ASP A 289 1.95 2.23 0.32
C ASP A 289 1.47 3.40 1.18
N ILE A 290 0.64 3.12 2.19
CA ILE A 290 0.29 4.10 3.22
C ILE A 290 1.56 4.53 3.98
N GLU A 291 2.40 3.58 4.41
CA GLU A 291 3.66 3.90 5.10
C GLU A 291 4.58 4.74 4.23
N LEU A 292 4.71 4.41 2.94
CA LEU A 292 5.49 5.20 1.99
C LEU A 292 4.94 6.64 1.89
N ALA A 293 3.63 6.81 1.75
CA ALA A 293 3.00 8.13 1.67
C ALA A 293 3.25 8.98 2.93
N GLN A 294 3.17 8.34 4.11
CA GLN A 294 3.45 8.99 5.40
C GLN A 294 4.93 9.37 5.53
N ALA A 295 5.85 8.46 5.16
CA ALA A 295 7.29 8.72 5.20
C ALA A 295 7.71 9.85 4.26
N LEU A 296 7.06 9.99 3.09
CA LEU A 296 7.28 11.12 2.18
C LEU A 296 6.97 12.45 2.87
N LYS A 297 5.86 12.53 3.60
CA LYS A 297 5.41 13.74 4.31
C LYS A 297 6.33 14.09 5.48
N ALA A 298 6.59 13.12 6.37
CA ALA A 298 7.46 13.33 7.53
C ALA A 298 8.90 13.75 7.16
N GLY A 299 9.46 13.15 6.10
CA GLY A 299 10.80 13.50 5.61
C GLY A 299 10.93 14.92 5.07
N GLN A 300 9.83 15.52 4.60
CA GLN A 300 9.80 16.92 4.19
C GLN A 300 9.72 17.87 5.38
N GLU A 301 8.86 17.58 6.35
CA GLU A 301 8.72 18.39 7.57
C GLU A 301 10.04 18.48 8.36
N GLU A 302 10.81 17.39 8.44
CA GLU A 302 12.13 17.39 9.10
C GLU A 302 13.17 18.26 8.38
N LYS A 303 13.16 18.28 7.04
CA LYS A 303 14.05 19.15 6.27
C LYS A 303 13.72 20.61 6.53
N GLU A 304 12.44 20.94 6.65
CA GLU A 304 11.96 22.30 6.83
C GLU A 304 12.21 22.83 8.24
N LYS A 305 12.12 22.00 9.29
CA LYS A 305 12.54 22.37 10.66
C LYS A 305 14.00 22.84 10.74
N LYS A 306 14.84 22.48 9.77
CA LYS A 306 16.26 22.87 9.68
C LYS A 306 16.48 24.17 8.90
N ILE A 307 15.46 24.69 8.20
CA ILE A 307 15.57 25.90 7.38
C ILE A 307 14.81 27.04 8.07
N LYS A 308 15.52 28.12 8.40
CA LYS A 308 14.90 29.40 8.82
C LYS A 308 14.40 30.13 7.56
N VAL A 309 13.29 29.71 6.97
CA VAL A 309 12.65 30.46 5.88
C VAL A 309 11.54 31.31 6.46
N GLU A 310 11.54 32.62 6.21
CA GLU A 310 10.47 33.52 6.62
C GLU A 310 9.16 33.27 5.84
N GLU A 311 9.29 32.78 4.59
CA GLU A 311 8.16 32.38 3.74
C GLU A 311 8.20 30.91 3.38
N VAL A 312 7.07 30.21 3.51
CA VAL A 312 6.96 28.78 3.16
C VAL A 312 5.83 28.54 2.15
N PRO A 313 5.98 27.57 1.23
CA PRO A 313 4.92 27.23 0.27
C PRO A 313 3.63 26.77 0.96
N HIS A 314 2.50 26.80 0.27
CA HIS A 314 1.26 26.23 0.81
C HIS A 314 1.44 24.72 1.09
N PRO A 315 0.86 24.16 2.17
CA PRO A 315 0.98 22.73 2.47
C PRO A 315 0.59 21.79 1.32
N LEU A 316 -0.45 22.14 0.56
CA LEU A 316 -0.83 21.34 -0.62
C LEU A 316 0.20 21.42 -1.76
N ASP A 317 0.87 22.56 -1.95
CA ASP A 317 1.95 22.66 -2.95
C ASP A 317 3.11 21.73 -2.56
N ARG A 318 3.39 21.63 -1.26
CA ARG A 318 4.42 20.75 -0.70
C ARG A 318 4.06 19.28 -0.92
N ASP A 319 2.87 18.87 -0.50
CA ASP A 319 2.37 17.50 -0.67
C ASP A 319 2.32 17.10 -2.16
N TYR A 320 1.93 18.01 -3.04
CA TYR A 320 1.96 17.79 -4.49
C TYR A 320 3.39 17.57 -5.02
N GLU A 321 4.36 18.35 -4.55
CA GLU A 321 5.76 18.21 -4.99
C GLU A 321 6.39 16.87 -4.55
N LEU A 322 5.91 16.28 -3.45
CA LEU A 322 6.33 14.93 -3.02
C LEU A 322 6.01 13.87 -4.07
N LEU A 323 4.90 14.02 -4.79
CA LEU A 323 4.44 13.07 -5.81
C LEU A 323 5.41 12.94 -6.97
N LYS A 324 6.23 13.96 -7.27
CA LYS A 324 7.14 13.98 -8.44
C LYS A 324 6.42 13.56 -9.73
N CYS A 325 5.21 14.07 -9.86
CA CYS A 325 4.29 13.75 -10.93
C CYS A 325 3.52 15.01 -11.32
N LYS A 326 3.62 15.41 -12.59
CA LYS A 326 2.86 16.54 -13.11
C LYS A 326 1.44 16.09 -13.38
N LEU A 327 0.47 16.80 -12.80
CA LEU A 327 -0.96 16.61 -13.04
C LEU A 327 -1.49 17.83 -13.77
N GLN A 328 -2.20 17.61 -14.87
CA GLN A 328 -2.86 18.67 -15.62
C GLN A 328 -4.34 18.33 -15.73
N THR A 329 -5.21 19.16 -15.16
CA THR A 329 -6.66 18.99 -15.30
C THR A 329 -7.10 19.10 -16.75
N LEU A 330 -7.99 18.19 -17.14
CA LEU A 330 -8.50 18.10 -18.49
C LEU A 330 -9.91 18.68 -18.55
N ALA A 331 -10.08 19.74 -19.35
CA ALA A 331 -11.39 20.39 -19.49
C ALA A 331 -12.38 19.49 -20.25
N ALA A 332 -13.64 19.49 -19.80
CA ALA A 332 -14.70 18.61 -20.31
C ALA A 332 -15.01 18.79 -21.82
N ASN A 333 -14.68 19.96 -22.38
CA ASN A 333 -14.89 20.26 -23.79
C ASN A 333 -13.81 19.69 -24.73
N THR A 334 -12.69 19.22 -24.18
CA THR A 334 -11.56 18.69 -24.97
C THR A 334 -11.90 17.34 -25.63
N HIS A 335 -11.22 17.04 -26.73
CA HIS A 335 -11.39 15.76 -27.43
C HIS A 335 -10.95 14.56 -26.55
N GLU A 336 -9.80 14.67 -25.89
CA GLU A 336 -9.28 13.63 -24.98
C GLU A 336 -10.30 13.32 -23.85
N TYR A 337 -10.92 14.35 -23.24
CA TYR A 337 -11.91 14.13 -22.18
C TYR A 337 -13.12 13.37 -22.70
N LYS A 338 -13.67 13.76 -23.86
CA LYS A 338 -14.85 13.11 -24.46
C LYS A 338 -14.56 11.66 -24.84
N LEU A 339 -13.34 11.36 -25.28
CA LEU A 339 -12.90 10.00 -25.58
C LEU A 339 -12.90 9.13 -24.32
N ILE A 340 -12.34 9.65 -23.22
CA ILE A 340 -12.31 8.99 -21.90
C ILE A 340 -13.73 8.82 -21.35
N GLU A 341 -14.56 9.86 -21.43
CA GLU A 341 -15.96 9.81 -20.98
C GLU A 341 -16.76 8.75 -21.75
N THR A 342 -16.56 8.67 -23.07
CA THR A 342 -17.18 7.63 -23.89
C THR A 342 -16.68 6.25 -23.50
N TYR A 343 -15.37 6.09 -23.30
CA TYR A 343 -14.80 4.81 -22.87
C TYR A 343 -15.41 4.36 -21.52
N LEU A 344 -15.53 5.25 -20.54
CA LEU A 344 -16.16 4.98 -19.25
C LEU A 344 -17.64 4.58 -19.42
N LYS A 345 -18.43 5.34 -20.18
CA LYS A 345 -19.87 5.07 -20.36
C LYS A 345 -20.14 3.76 -21.09
N LYS A 346 -19.24 3.33 -21.98
CA LYS A 346 -19.45 2.17 -22.85
C LYS A 346 -19.04 0.86 -22.20
N THR A 347 -18.07 0.86 -21.30
CA THR A 347 -17.37 -0.37 -20.88
C THR A 347 -17.56 -0.76 -19.41
N GLY A 348 -18.59 -0.22 -18.73
CA GLY A 348 -18.89 -0.72 -17.39
C GLY A 348 -20.13 -0.16 -16.72
N TRP A 349 -20.02 0.15 -15.43
CA TRP A 349 -21.18 0.37 -14.56
C TRP A 349 -21.92 1.67 -14.90
N PRO A 350 -23.27 1.65 -15.01
CA PRO A 350 -24.06 2.81 -15.44
C PRO A 350 -24.05 3.98 -14.44
N HIS A 351 -23.46 3.79 -13.26
CA HIS A 351 -23.49 4.74 -12.14
C HIS A 351 -22.14 5.41 -11.85
N LEU A 352 -21.10 5.15 -12.65
CA LEU A 352 -19.82 5.84 -12.50
C LEU A 352 -19.89 7.24 -13.13
N HIS A 353 -19.66 8.26 -12.32
CA HIS A 353 -19.66 9.65 -12.76
C HIS A 353 -18.27 10.25 -12.64
N ILE A 354 -17.77 10.83 -13.74
CA ILE A 354 -16.51 11.58 -13.73
C ILE A 354 -16.71 12.88 -12.98
N LEU A 355 -15.92 13.07 -11.92
CA LEU A 355 -15.78 14.37 -11.25
C LEU A 355 -14.66 15.16 -11.93
N HIS A 356 -13.47 14.56 -12.00
CA HIS A 356 -12.27 15.19 -12.53
C HIS A 356 -11.40 14.19 -13.31
N VAL A 357 -10.66 14.69 -14.30
CA VAL A 357 -9.67 13.92 -15.07
C VAL A 357 -8.38 14.73 -15.12
N TRP A 358 -7.27 14.08 -14.78
CA TRP A 358 -5.93 14.65 -14.92
C TRP A 358 -5.13 13.88 -15.95
N LYS A 359 -4.44 14.59 -16.83
CA LYS A 359 -3.32 14.05 -17.60
C LYS A 359 -2.11 13.91 -16.67
N ILE A 360 -1.48 12.75 -16.71
CA ILE A 360 -0.38 12.37 -15.83
C ILE A 360 0.93 12.44 -16.62
N ASN A 361 1.96 13.04 -16.02
CA ASN A 361 3.33 12.88 -16.47
C ASN A 361 4.27 12.71 -15.28
N ARG A 362 4.59 11.45 -14.98
CA ARG A 362 5.45 11.06 -13.86
C ARG A 362 6.93 11.15 -14.22
N GLU A 363 7.74 11.62 -13.28
CA GLU A 363 9.18 11.79 -13.47
C GLU A 363 9.88 10.45 -13.83
N GLY A 364 10.68 10.47 -14.90
CA GLY A 364 11.44 9.33 -15.43
C GLY A 364 10.60 8.19 -16.06
N GLU A 365 9.26 8.22 -15.97
CA GLU A 365 8.42 7.16 -16.53
C GLU A 365 8.46 7.13 -18.05
N GLY A 366 8.44 8.29 -18.71
CA GLY A 366 8.54 8.38 -20.17
C GLY A 366 9.85 7.80 -20.70
N GLU A 367 10.97 8.11 -20.05
CA GLU A 367 12.31 7.60 -20.43
C GLU A 367 12.39 6.08 -20.31
N ARG A 368 11.86 5.50 -19.22
CA ARG A 368 11.81 4.04 -19.06
C ARG A 368 10.88 3.38 -20.08
N PHE A 369 9.77 4.03 -20.41
CA PHE A 369 8.77 3.51 -21.34
C PHE A 369 9.29 3.48 -22.79
N GLN A 370 10.21 4.37 -23.17
CA GLN A 370 10.86 4.40 -24.50
C GLN A 370 11.58 3.09 -24.86
N ALA A 371 11.95 2.27 -23.86
CA ALA A 371 12.50 0.93 -24.11
C ALA A 371 11.57 0.04 -24.96
N HIS A 372 10.28 0.40 -25.03
CA HIS A 372 9.24 -0.34 -25.73
C HIS A 372 8.75 0.34 -27.01
N ASP A 373 9.38 1.42 -27.49
CA ASP A 373 8.96 2.17 -28.70
C ASP A 373 8.77 1.29 -29.95
N LYS A 374 9.55 0.21 -30.04
CA LYS A 374 9.43 -0.77 -31.14
C LYS A 374 8.24 -1.74 -30.99
N LEU A 375 7.63 -1.81 -29.81
CA LEU A 375 6.43 -2.62 -29.60
C LEU A 375 5.22 -1.90 -30.20
N GLU A 376 4.60 -2.59 -31.14
CA GLU A 376 3.26 -2.28 -31.63
C GLU A 376 2.20 -2.77 -30.63
N ASN A 377 0.91 -2.70 -31.01
CA ASN A 377 -0.22 -3.09 -30.16
C ASN A 377 -0.19 -2.39 -28.79
N ARG A 378 -0.46 -1.08 -28.81
CA ARG A 378 -0.58 -0.25 -27.63
C ARG A 378 -2.04 0.02 -27.33
N ARG A 379 -2.45 -0.18 -26.09
CA ARG A 379 -3.83 0.04 -25.64
C ARG A 379 -3.87 0.98 -24.45
N LEU A 380 -4.91 1.80 -24.38
CA LEU A 380 -5.26 2.53 -23.18
C LEU A 380 -6.18 1.67 -22.34
N LEU A 381 -5.75 1.24 -21.16
CA LEU A 381 -6.46 0.26 -20.34
C LEU A 381 -6.68 0.76 -18.91
N TRP A 382 -7.76 0.28 -18.29
CA TRP A 382 -8.15 0.62 -16.92
C TRP A 382 -7.29 -0.11 -15.89
N HIS A 383 -6.99 0.58 -14.81
CA HIS A 383 -6.45 0.02 -13.57
C HIS A 383 -7.15 0.68 -12.38
N GLY A 384 -7.96 -0.09 -11.68
CA GLY A 384 -8.64 0.35 -10.45
C GLY A 384 -7.83 -0.01 -9.23
N THR A 385 -7.86 0.85 -8.21
CA THR A 385 -7.06 0.67 -7.00
C THR A 385 -7.67 1.37 -5.80
N ASN A 386 -7.17 1.07 -4.61
CA ASN A 386 -7.58 1.77 -3.39
C ASN A 386 -7.10 3.23 -3.41
N VAL A 387 -7.96 4.18 -3.02
CA VAL A 387 -7.56 5.60 -2.90
C VAL A 387 -6.30 5.77 -2.04
N ALA A 388 -6.13 4.92 -1.02
CA ALA A 388 -4.98 4.91 -0.12
C ALA A 388 -3.62 4.62 -0.78
N VAL A 389 -3.59 4.08 -2.00
CA VAL A 389 -2.30 3.79 -2.68
C VAL A 389 -1.96 4.78 -3.80
N VAL A 390 -2.86 5.72 -4.11
CA VAL A 390 -2.67 6.62 -5.25
C VAL A 390 -1.44 7.51 -5.10
N ALA A 391 -1.17 8.04 -3.90
CA ALA A 391 0.05 8.84 -3.65
C ALA A 391 1.32 8.03 -3.95
N ALA A 392 1.37 6.77 -3.51
CA ALA A 392 2.48 5.87 -3.78
C ALA A 392 2.63 5.54 -5.27
N ILE A 393 1.52 5.31 -5.99
CA ILE A 393 1.52 5.05 -7.43
C ILE A 393 1.95 6.30 -8.23
N LEU A 394 1.47 7.49 -7.88
CA LEU A 394 1.91 8.72 -8.54
C LEU A 394 3.40 8.98 -8.33
N LYS A 395 3.94 8.61 -7.15
CA LYS A 395 5.37 8.71 -6.86
C LYS A 395 6.22 7.68 -7.60
N SER A 396 5.88 6.41 -7.47
CA SER A 396 6.75 5.28 -7.83
C SER A 396 6.35 4.59 -9.14
N GLY A 397 5.10 4.75 -9.58
CA GLY A 397 4.49 4.02 -10.67
C GLY A 397 3.74 2.78 -10.18
N LEU A 398 3.10 2.08 -11.12
CA LEU A 398 2.57 0.74 -10.88
C LEU A 398 3.74 -0.23 -10.74
N ARG A 399 3.71 -1.07 -9.69
CA ARG A 399 4.81 -1.97 -9.33
C ARG A 399 4.39 -3.42 -9.39
N ILE A 400 5.32 -4.28 -9.80
CA ILE A 400 5.16 -5.73 -9.70
C ILE A 400 5.71 -6.14 -8.35
N MET A 401 4.82 -6.22 -7.36
CA MET A 401 5.24 -6.53 -6.00
C MET A 401 5.57 -8.03 -5.90
N PRO A 402 6.61 -8.44 -5.16
CA PRO A 402 7.03 -9.85 -5.04
C PRO A 402 5.93 -10.83 -4.61
N HIS A 403 4.98 -10.33 -3.83
CA HIS A 403 3.83 -11.08 -3.33
C HIS A 403 2.53 -10.72 -4.05
N SER A 404 2.56 -9.80 -5.02
CA SER A 404 1.40 -9.57 -5.87
C SER A 404 1.19 -10.80 -6.74
N GLY A 405 -0.02 -11.35 -6.67
CA GLY A 405 -0.44 -12.47 -7.47
C GLY A 405 -1.90 -12.33 -7.83
N GLY A 406 -2.36 -13.23 -8.68
CA GLY A 406 -3.75 -13.31 -9.05
C GLY A 406 -3.96 -14.53 -9.92
N ARG A 407 -5.09 -14.52 -10.61
CA ARG A 407 -5.50 -15.61 -11.51
C ARG A 407 -4.53 -15.83 -12.66
N VAL A 408 -3.66 -14.86 -12.94
CA VAL A 408 -2.70 -14.88 -14.06
C VAL A 408 -1.28 -14.55 -13.56
N GLY A 409 -1.00 -14.84 -12.30
CA GLY A 409 0.34 -14.75 -11.71
C GLY A 409 0.76 -13.34 -11.29
N GLN A 410 2.07 -13.08 -11.31
CA GLN A 410 2.66 -11.87 -10.74
C GLN A 410 3.01 -10.87 -11.85
N GLY A 411 2.13 -9.89 -12.06
CA GLY A 411 2.31 -8.85 -13.07
C GLY A 411 1.42 -7.65 -12.76
N ILE A 412 1.44 -6.65 -13.65
CA ILE A 412 0.51 -5.51 -13.57
C ILE A 412 -0.74 -5.85 -14.36
N TYR A 413 -1.88 -5.81 -13.68
CA TYR A 413 -3.18 -6.16 -14.22
C TYR A 413 -3.90 -4.92 -14.74
N PHE A 414 -4.43 -5.03 -15.96
CA PHE A 414 -5.28 -4.04 -16.58
C PHE A 414 -6.56 -4.69 -17.13
N ALA A 415 -7.60 -3.89 -17.32
CA ALA A 415 -8.84 -4.32 -17.95
C ALA A 415 -9.22 -3.38 -19.09
N SER A 416 -9.80 -3.95 -20.15
CA SER A 416 -10.45 -3.15 -21.20
C SER A 416 -11.85 -2.70 -20.77
N GLU A 417 -12.45 -3.36 -19.78
CA GLU A 417 -13.77 -3.04 -19.23
C GLU A 417 -13.64 -2.37 -17.85
N ASN A 418 -14.16 -1.15 -17.71
CA ASN A 418 -14.02 -0.41 -16.45
C ASN A 418 -14.77 -1.07 -15.29
N SER A 419 -15.86 -1.80 -15.54
CA SER A 419 -16.59 -2.50 -14.47
C SER A 419 -15.71 -3.50 -13.73
N LYS A 420 -14.77 -4.13 -14.44
CA LYS A 420 -13.79 -5.03 -13.82
C LYS A 420 -12.84 -4.28 -12.91
N SER A 421 -12.22 -3.22 -13.42
CA SER A 421 -11.29 -2.41 -12.65
C SER A 421 -11.96 -1.72 -11.47
N ALA A 422 -13.22 -1.29 -11.62
CA ALA A 422 -14.04 -0.68 -10.57
C ALA A 422 -14.22 -1.59 -9.34
N CYS A 423 -14.21 -2.91 -9.50
CA CYS A 423 -14.27 -3.86 -8.37
C CYS A 423 -13.04 -3.82 -7.45
N TYR A 424 -11.92 -3.26 -7.92
CA TYR A 424 -10.69 -3.11 -7.14
C TYR A 424 -10.57 -1.72 -6.50
N VAL A 425 -11.57 -0.85 -6.71
CA VAL A 425 -11.54 0.49 -6.17
C VAL A 425 -12.03 0.50 -4.73
N GLY A 426 -11.12 0.82 -3.82
CA GLY A 426 -11.44 1.14 -2.43
C GLY A 426 -11.90 2.59 -2.32
N CYS A 427 -13.21 2.83 -2.32
CA CYS A 427 -13.78 4.17 -2.24
C CYS A 427 -13.68 4.77 -0.83
N THR A 428 -13.74 6.10 -0.75
CA THR A 428 -13.95 6.84 0.49
C THR A 428 -15.34 6.58 1.07
N SER A 429 -15.57 7.01 2.32
CA SER A 429 -16.90 7.03 2.94
C SER A 429 -17.95 7.82 2.14
N GLN A 430 -17.51 8.77 1.31
CA GLN A 430 -18.35 9.56 0.41
C GLN A 430 -18.50 8.95 -0.99
N LYS A 431 -18.12 7.66 -1.17
CA LYS A 431 -18.14 6.94 -2.46
C LYS A 431 -17.29 7.58 -3.56
N MET A 432 -16.27 8.33 -3.18
CA MET A 432 -15.28 8.82 -4.15
C MET A 432 -14.21 7.76 -4.36
N GLY A 433 -13.87 7.49 -5.61
CA GLY A 433 -12.85 6.50 -5.98
C GLY A 433 -11.96 7.00 -7.11
N LEU A 434 -10.78 6.41 -7.24
CA LEU A 434 -9.79 6.81 -8.24
C LEU A 434 -9.45 5.62 -9.15
N MET A 435 -9.35 5.88 -10.45
CA MET A 435 -8.95 4.89 -11.44
C MET A 435 -7.92 5.48 -12.40
N PHE A 436 -6.95 4.68 -12.80
CA PHE A 436 -5.96 5.05 -13.81
C PHE A 436 -6.37 4.54 -15.19
N LEU A 437 -6.04 5.33 -16.21
CA LEU A 437 -5.91 4.88 -17.59
C LEU A 437 -4.43 4.91 -17.95
N SER A 438 -3.90 3.74 -18.32
CA SER A 438 -2.49 3.56 -18.63
C SER A 438 -2.32 3.18 -20.09
N GLU A 439 -1.32 3.76 -20.75
CA GLU A 439 -0.85 3.23 -22.02
C GLU A 439 -0.02 1.98 -21.75
N VAL A 440 -0.44 0.86 -22.33
CA VAL A 440 0.21 -0.44 -22.14
C VAL A 440 0.74 -0.93 -23.47
N ALA A 441 2.06 -1.14 -23.55
CA ALA A 441 2.73 -1.70 -24.71
C ALA A 441 2.64 -3.25 -24.64
N LEU A 442 1.56 -3.79 -25.21
CA LEU A 442 1.26 -5.22 -25.15
C LEU A 442 2.11 -6.04 -26.10
N GLY A 443 2.53 -5.46 -27.24
CA GLY A 443 3.27 -6.18 -28.27
C GLY A 443 2.53 -7.45 -28.72
N GLN A 444 3.31 -8.51 -28.96
CA GLN A 444 2.77 -9.84 -29.23
C GLN A 444 2.15 -10.46 -27.97
N GLU A 445 0.83 -10.68 -28.00
CA GLU A 445 0.03 -11.21 -26.89
C GLU A 445 0.01 -12.74 -26.86
N HIS A 446 0.21 -13.34 -25.68
CA HIS A 446 -0.09 -14.75 -25.43
C HIS A 446 -1.47 -14.87 -24.79
N HIS A 447 -2.38 -15.67 -25.35
CA HIS A 447 -3.75 -15.79 -24.83
C HIS A 447 -3.93 -17.02 -23.97
N ILE A 448 -4.60 -16.86 -22.83
CA ILE A 448 -5.00 -17.96 -21.96
C ILE A 448 -6.51 -17.90 -21.70
N THR A 449 -7.10 -19.05 -21.36
CA THR A 449 -8.54 -19.17 -21.05
C THR A 449 -8.80 -19.91 -19.73
N GLN A 450 -7.74 -20.23 -19.00
CA GLN A 450 -7.77 -20.87 -17.68
C GLN A 450 -6.79 -20.15 -16.76
N ASP A 451 -7.08 -20.19 -15.47
CA ASP A 451 -6.26 -19.59 -14.43
C ASP A 451 -4.87 -20.23 -14.39
N ASP A 452 -3.83 -19.39 -14.31
CA ASP A 452 -2.45 -19.81 -14.07
C ASP A 452 -1.77 -18.78 -13.15
N SER A 453 -1.90 -19.00 -11.84
CA SER A 453 -1.27 -18.18 -10.81
C SER A 453 0.25 -18.36 -10.71
N GLY A 454 0.81 -19.33 -11.43
CA GLY A 454 2.25 -19.60 -11.50
C GLY A 454 3.00 -18.68 -12.44
N LEU A 455 2.31 -17.92 -13.30
CA LEU A 455 2.92 -17.06 -14.30
C LEU A 455 3.77 -15.95 -13.66
N ARG A 456 4.97 -15.76 -14.21
CA ARG A 456 5.91 -14.70 -13.81
C ARG A 456 6.46 -13.91 -15.01
N GLN A 457 6.22 -14.41 -16.20
CA GLN A 457 6.61 -13.80 -17.47
C GLN A 457 5.80 -14.44 -18.61
N PRO A 458 5.62 -13.77 -19.75
CA PRO A 458 5.05 -14.39 -20.94
C PRO A 458 5.97 -15.48 -21.50
N PRO A 459 5.44 -16.46 -22.26
CA PRO A 459 6.25 -17.44 -22.97
C PRO A 459 7.21 -16.78 -23.98
N PRO A 460 8.32 -17.44 -24.38
CA PRO A 460 9.24 -16.90 -25.37
C PRO A 460 8.54 -16.47 -26.67
N GLY A 461 8.85 -15.27 -27.16
CA GLY A 461 8.24 -14.67 -28.35
C GLY A 461 7.00 -13.79 -28.06
N TYR A 462 6.52 -13.77 -26.83
CA TYR A 462 5.41 -12.93 -26.38
C TYR A 462 5.88 -11.86 -25.39
N HIS A 463 5.14 -10.76 -25.31
CA HIS A 463 5.47 -9.59 -24.49
C HIS A 463 4.44 -9.34 -23.39
N SER A 464 3.24 -9.90 -23.53
CA SER A 464 2.13 -9.78 -22.59
C SER A 464 1.33 -11.08 -22.54
N ILE A 465 0.57 -11.26 -21.47
CA ILE A 465 -0.46 -12.31 -21.38
C ILE A 465 -1.84 -11.63 -21.36
N VAL A 466 -2.76 -12.14 -22.18
CA VAL A 466 -4.16 -11.72 -22.16
C VAL A 466 -5.00 -12.92 -21.76
N ALA A 467 -5.54 -12.87 -20.55
CA ALA A 467 -6.56 -13.83 -20.13
C ALA A 467 -7.87 -13.43 -20.78
N ARG A 468 -8.33 -14.21 -21.75
CA ARG A 468 -9.44 -13.83 -22.64
C ARG A 468 -10.78 -14.06 -21.96
N GLY A 469 -11.58 -12.99 -21.88
CA GLY A 469 -12.92 -13.02 -21.32
C GLY A 469 -13.98 -13.59 -22.26
N HIS A 470 -15.19 -13.80 -21.74
CA HIS A 470 -16.38 -14.05 -22.57
C HIS A 470 -16.77 -12.82 -23.39
N THR A 471 -16.38 -11.63 -22.94
CA THR A 471 -16.65 -10.34 -23.58
C THR A 471 -15.38 -9.52 -23.82
N GLU A 472 -15.45 -8.64 -24.80
CA GLU A 472 -14.48 -7.58 -25.08
C GLU A 472 -15.24 -6.36 -25.65
N PRO A 473 -14.87 -5.11 -25.32
CA PRO A 473 -15.38 -3.94 -26.04
C PRO A 473 -15.26 -4.12 -27.56
N ASP A 474 -16.32 -3.78 -28.31
CA ASP A 474 -16.35 -4.01 -29.77
C ASP A 474 -15.16 -3.34 -30.48
N PRO A 475 -14.18 -4.13 -30.97
CA PRO A 475 -12.92 -3.58 -31.49
C PRO A 475 -13.10 -2.80 -32.78
N ARG A 476 -14.25 -2.94 -33.47
CA ARG A 476 -14.59 -2.17 -34.67
C ARG A 476 -14.90 -0.71 -34.35
N GLN A 477 -15.18 -0.40 -33.09
CA GLN A 477 -15.44 0.95 -32.60
C GLN A 477 -14.21 1.57 -31.94
N ASP A 478 -13.09 0.84 -31.82
CA ASP A 478 -11.88 1.40 -31.22
C ASP A 478 -11.39 2.63 -32.01
N VAL A 479 -10.94 3.64 -31.28
CA VAL A 479 -10.36 4.86 -31.84
C VAL A 479 -8.88 4.91 -31.47
N ALA A 480 -8.06 5.33 -32.43
CA ALA A 480 -6.63 5.56 -32.19
C ALA A 480 -6.41 6.96 -31.61
N LEU A 481 -5.82 7.03 -30.42
CA LEU A 481 -5.28 8.24 -29.82
C LEU A 481 -3.77 8.29 -30.09
N GLU A 482 -3.27 9.42 -30.59
CA GLU A 482 -1.83 9.60 -30.82
C GLU A 482 -1.16 10.13 -29.56
N LEU A 483 -0.31 9.30 -28.95
CA LEU A 483 0.48 9.66 -27.77
C LEU A 483 1.96 9.53 -28.12
N GLU A 484 2.66 10.67 -28.14
CA GLU A 484 4.11 10.74 -28.39
C GLU A 484 4.55 9.98 -29.65
N GLY A 485 3.82 10.16 -30.75
CA GLY A 485 4.11 9.53 -32.05
C GLY A 485 3.65 8.08 -32.18
N HIS A 486 3.01 7.51 -31.15
CA HIS A 486 2.48 6.15 -31.18
C HIS A 486 0.95 6.15 -31.26
N LYS A 487 0.40 5.23 -32.06
CA LYS A 487 -1.05 4.98 -32.11
C LYS A 487 -1.44 4.08 -30.95
N VAL A 488 -2.27 4.59 -30.05
CA VAL A 488 -2.79 3.87 -28.88
C VAL A 488 -4.27 3.63 -29.07
N MET A 489 -4.68 2.37 -29.07
CA MET A 489 -6.08 1.99 -29.26
C MET A 489 -6.87 2.22 -27.97
N VAL A 490 -7.98 2.95 -28.09
CA VAL A 490 -8.89 3.27 -26.99
C VAL A 490 -10.27 2.68 -27.32
N PRO A 491 -10.78 1.76 -26.49
CA PRO A 491 -12.11 1.20 -26.74
C PRO A 491 -13.22 2.24 -26.65
N GLN A 492 -14.18 2.19 -27.57
CA GLN A 492 -15.36 3.06 -27.58
C GLN A 492 -16.68 2.30 -27.79
N GLY A 493 -16.61 0.99 -28.02
CA GLY A 493 -17.77 0.12 -28.15
C GLY A 493 -18.21 -0.49 -26.81
N PRO A 494 -19.50 -0.88 -26.67
CA PRO A 494 -19.90 -1.71 -25.54
C PRO A 494 -19.26 -3.11 -25.64
N PRO A 495 -19.10 -3.84 -24.52
CA PRO A 495 -18.66 -5.23 -24.54
C PRO A 495 -19.59 -6.09 -25.38
N VAL A 496 -19.01 -6.89 -26.28
CA VAL A 496 -19.71 -7.87 -27.10
C VAL A 496 -19.20 -9.28 -26.77
N PRO A 497 -20.04 -10.33 -26.87
CA PRO A 497 -19.59 -11.70 -26.70
C PRO A 497 -18.49 -12.05 -27.71
N VAL A 498 -17.46 -12.75 -27.24
CA VAL A 498 -16.38 -13.29 -28.09
C VAL A 498 -16.61 -14.80 -28.25
N PRO A 499 -17.06 -15.29 -29.42
CA PRO A 499 -17.44 -16.70 -29.60
C PRO A 499 -16.33 -17.70 -29.28
N ASP A 500 -15.09 -17.35 -29.61
CA ASP A 500 -13.92 -18.24 -29.42
C ASP A 500 -13.58 -18.48 -27.94
N PHE A 501 -14.04 -17.60 -27.04
CA PHE A 501 -13.69 -17.63 -25.61
C PHE A 501 -14.88 -17.90 -24.67
N GLN A 502 -16.02 -18.37 -25.18
CA GLN A 502 -17.21 -18.69 -24.36
C GLN A 502 -16.96 -19.76 -23.28
N LYS A 503 -15.92 -20.59 -23.44
CA LYS A 503 -15.52 -21.62 -22.47
C LYS A 503 -14.43 -21.17 -21.50
N SER A 504 -14.03 -19.90 -21.57
CA SER A 504 -13.01 -19.34 -20.68
C SER A 504 -13.46 -19.34 -19.22
N THR A 505 -12.53 -19.46 -18.28
CA THR A 505 -12.79 -19.24 -16.85
C THR A 505 -12.93 -17.75 -16.53
N PHE A 506 -12.59 -16.86 -17.46
CA PHE A 506 -12.64 -15.41 -17.31
C PHE A 506 -13.92 -14.85 -17.94
N SER A 507 -14.72 -14.10 -17.18
CA SER A 507 -15.91 -13.42 -17.73
C SER A 507 -15.54 -12.22 -18.58
N GLN A 508 -14.53 -11.46 -18.17
CA GLN A 508 -14.01 -10.26 -18.85
C GLN A 508 -12.49 -10.38 -18.99
N SER A 509 -11.94 -9.84 -20.08
CA SER A 509 -10.51 -9.95 -20.37
C SER A 509 -9.62 -9.28 -19.30
N GLU A 510 -8.46 -9.87 -19.03
CA GLU A 510 -7.38 -9.28 -18.21
C GLU A 510 -6.11 -9.18 -19.05
N TYR A 511 -5.50 -8.00 -19.04
CA TYR A 511 -4.29 -7.70 -19.78
C TYR A 511 -3.14 -7.59 -18.79
N LEU A 512 -2.11 -8.41 -18.97
CA LEU A 512 -0.99 -8.50 -18.06
C LEU A 512 0.34 -8.21 -18.74
N ILE A 513 1.12 -7.36 -18.07
CA ILE A 513 2.53 -7.14 -18.36
C ILE A 513 3.36 -7.59 -17.17
N TYR A 514 4.58 -8.04 -17.46
CA TYR A 514 5.51 -8.59 -16.48
C TYR A 514 6.78 -7.75 -16.36
N LYS A 515 6.74 -6.52 -16.87
CA LYS A 515 7.78 -5.50 -16.69
C LYS A 515 7.09 -4.16 -16.44
N GLU A 516 7.45 -3.47 -15.37
CA GLU A 516 6.87 -2.17 -15.00
C GLU A 516 7.04 -1.12 -16.11
N SER A 517 8.16 -1.19 -16.84
CA SER A 517 8.45 -0.29 -17.95
C SER A 517 7.52 -0.46 -19.16
N GLN A 518 6.70 -1.52 -19.24
CA GLN A 518 5.74 -1.72 -20.34
C GLN A 518 4.42 -0.95 -20.15
N CYS A 519 4.25 -0.21 -19.05
CA CYS A 519 3.14 0.72 -18.91
C CYS A 519 3.60 2.15 -18.61
N ARG A 520 2.77 3.10 -19.02
CA ARG A 520 2.90 4.50 -18.63
C ARG A 520 1.55 5.05 -18.21
N LEU A 521 1.51 5.70 -17.06
CA LEU A 521 0.32 6.34 -16.56
C LEU A 521 0.02 7.55 -17.45
N ARG A 522 -1.19 7.61 -18.04
CA ARG A 522 -1.59 8.70 -18.92
C ARG A 522 -2.69 9.56 -18.32
N TYR A 523 -3.67 8.96 -17.64
CA TYR A 523 -4.75 9.69 -17.00
C TYR A 523 -5.12 9.13 -15.63
N LEU A 524 -5.52 10.03 -14.72
CA LEU A 524 -6.15 9.72 -13.43
C LEU A 524 -7.57 10.26 -13.48
N LEU A 525 -8.54 9.46 -13.06
CA LEU A 525 -9.94 9.84 -12.98
C LEU A 525 -10.39 9.78 -11.53
N LEU A 526 -10.94 10.90 -11.04
CA LEU A 526 -11.74 10.91 -9.82
C LEU A 526 -13.19 10.68 -10.21
N LEU A 527 -13.76 9.63 -9.62
CA LEU A 527 -15.09 9.14 -9.93
C LEU A 527 -15.96 9.12 -8.67
N HIS A 528 -17.25 9.34 -8.85
CA HIS A 528 -18.26 9.01 -7.86
C HIS A 528 -18.89 7.64 -8.18
N PHE A 529 -18.93 6.75 -7.20
CA PHE A 529 -19.38 5.35 -7.30
C PHE A 529 -20.81 5.11 -6.81
#